data_AF-A0A979FHD7-F1
#
_entry.id   AF-A0A979FHD7-F1
#
_cell.length_a   1.000
_cell.length_b   1.000
_cell.length_c   1.000
_cell.angle_alpha   90.00
_cell.angle_beta   90.00
_cell.angle_gamma   90.00
#
_symmetry.space_group_name_H-M   'P 1'
#
loop_
_entity.id
_entity.type
_entity.pdbx_description
1 polymer ?
#
loop_
_entity_poly.entity_id
_entity_poly.type
_entity_poly.pdbx_seq_one_letter_code
_entity_poly.pdbx_strand_id
1 'polypeptide(L)'
;IVKGVGQVLTQLHCINADDFEAQWPEMHRFMQEAGASAQDWREALLCRPHEARLAITAAQATRVEDREFMISCGRDLEAVALMLPHAGDLGVTVQASPEVLRTPAWQQITRYHRGDLWLHLPVQSSEFLPCDDLLQPLVVSRCRVVLFDGGIRSAAGVTALAAVAASAELLIRLEAPLDLCALRGKYNYLSQYYQREYQCRC
;
A
#
# COMPACT_ATOMS: atom_id res chain seq x y z
N ILE A 1 21.70 15.96 14.11
CA ILE A 1 20.33 15.82 13.58
C ILE A 1 19.70 14.49 14.04
N VAL A 2 20.39 13.34 13.97
CA VAL A 2 19.87 11.99 14.36
C VAL A 2 19.51 11.80 15.85
N LYS A 3 20.10 12.53 16.80
CA LYS A 3 19.88 12.28 18.24
C LYS A 3 18.47 12.62 18.74
N GLY A 4 17.80 13.60 18.13
CA GLY A 4 16.50 14.07 18.60
C GLY A 4 15.35 13.11 18.29
N VAL A 5 15.27 12.63 17.04
CA VAL A 5 14.24 11.67 16.61
C VAL A 5 14.31 10.39 17.43
N GLY A 6 15.50 9.79 17.59
CA GLY A 6 15.66 8.54 18.33
C GLY A 6 15.24 8.64 19.81
N GLN A 7 15.38 9.82 20.43
CA GLN A 7 14.91 10.06 21.80
C GLN A 7 13.38 10.00 21.87
N VAL A 8 12.69 10.66 20.94
CA VAL A 8 11.22 10.64 20.90
C VAL A 8 10.70 9.25 20.61
N LEU A 9 11.29 8.53 19.65
CA LEU A 9 10.91 7.14 19.37
C LEU A 9 11.06 6.25 20.62
N THR A 10 12.16 6.38 21.36
CA THR A 10 12.36 5.62 22.61
C THR A 10 11.29 5.98 23.66
N GLN A 11 10.96 7.27 23.79
CA GLN A 11 9.95 7.73 24.73
C GLN A 11 8.54 7.22 24.37
N LEU A 12 8.19 7.19 23.09
CA LEU A 12 6.89 6.71 22.60
C LEU A 12 6.61 5.24 22.93
N HIS A 13 7.66 4.41 23.02
CA HIS A 13 7.54 3.00 23.42
C HIS A 13 7.21 2.82 24.90
N CYS A 14 7.54 3.80 25.76
CA CYS A 14 7.50 3.63 27.22
C CYS A 14 6.35 4.40 27.88
N ILE A 15 5.76 5.37 27.19
CA ILE A 15 4.72 6.25 27.73
C ILE A 15 3.33 5.59 27.70
N ASN A 16 2.44 5.91 28.64
CA ASN A 16 1.03 5.49 28.56
C ASN A 16 0.21 6.50 27.70
N ALA A 17 -1.07 6.22 27.45
CA ALA A 17 -1.91 7.06 26.59
C ALA A 17 -2.21 8.44 27.18
N ASP A 18 -2.47 8.51 28.49
CA ASP A 18 -2.80 9.78 29.17
C ASP A 18 -1.58 10.73 29.18
N ASP A 19 -0.40 10.18 29.42
CA ASP A 19 0.87 10.91 29.40
C ASP A 19 1.26 11.32 27.97
N PHE A 20 0.88 10.53 26.95
CA PHE A 20 1.12 10.87 25.54
C PHE A 20 0.42 12.17 25.14
N GLU A 21 -0.87 12.32 25.44
CA GLU A 21 -1.61 13.53 25.07
C GLU A 21 -1.04 14.79 25.74
N ALA A 22 -0.59 14.67 27.00
CA ALA A 22 0.03 15.79 27.71
C ALA A 22 1.39 16.19 27.10
N GLN A 23 2.19 15.21 26.66
CA GLN A 23 3.56 15.44 26.16
C GLN A 23 3.62 15.65 24.64
N TRP A 24 2.53 15.38 23.92
CA TRP A 24 2.47 15.46 22.46
C TRP A 24 2.97 16.79 21.88
N PRO A 25 2.58 17.98 22.38
CA PRO A 25 3.04 19.24 21.81
C PRO A 25 4.56 19.42 21.86
N GLU A 26 5.19 18.96 22.95
CA GLU A 26 6.64 19.04 23.13
C GLU A 26 7.37 18.03 22.24
N MET A 27 6.91 16.78 22.23
CA MET A 27 7.45 15.73 21.36
C MET A 27 7.38 16.13 19.89
N HIS A 28 6.22 16.65 19.46
CA HIS A 28 5.98 17.06 18.09
C HIS A 28 6.93 18.20 17.69
N ARG A 29 7.04 19.25 18.53
CA ARG A 29 7.97 20.36 18.30
C ARG A 29 9.42 19.85 18.20
N PHE A 30 9.82 18.96 19.10
CA PHE A 30 11.19 18.45 19.11
C PHE A 30 11.51 17.58 17.88
N MET A 31 10.57 16.73 17.43
CA MET A 31 10.73 16.02 16.15
C MET A 31 10.85 16.98 14.97
N GLN A 32 10.05 18.05 14.93
CA GLN A 32 10.15 19.06 13.88
C GLN A 32 11.50 19.82 13.91
N GLU A 33 11.94 20.27 15.08
CA GLU A 33 13.24 20.94 15.27
C GLU A 33 14.42 20.02 14.92
N ALA A 34 14.26 18.72 15.15
CA ALA A 34 15.22 17.70 14.75
C ALA A 34 15.19 17.38 13.24
N GLY A 35 14.27 17.97 12.47
CA GLY A 35 14.14 17.73 11.04
C GLY A 35 13.60 16.34 10.70
N ALA A 36 12.65 15.81 11.50
CA ALA A 36 12.04 14.51 11.27
C ALA A 36 11.41 14.41 9.87
N SER A 37 11.81 13.37 9.14
CA SER A 37 11.28 12.98 7.84
C SER A 37 9.92 12.30 7.96
N ALA A 38 9.21 12.16 6.83
CA ALA A 38 7.99 11.35 6.74
C ALA A 38 8.19 9.92 7.26
N GLN A 39 9.37 9.33 7.03
CA GLN A 39 9.69 8.00 7.54
C GLN A 39 9.80 7.98 9.07
N ASP A 40 10.43 8.99 9.67
CA ASP A 40 10.53 9.09 11.13
C ASP A 40 9.14 9.19 11.78
N TRP A 41 8.19 9.89 11.15
CA TRP A 41 6.81 9.97 11.62
C TRP A 41 6.04 8.66 11.46
N ARG A 42 6.30 7.88 10.40
CA ARG A 42 5.74 6.52 10.26
C ARG A 42 6.27 5.59 11.34
N GLU A 43 7.56 5.68 11.65
CA GLU A 43 8.14 4.91 12.76
C GLU A 43 7.53 5.30 14.09
N ALA A 44 7.34 6.60 14.36
CA ALA A 44 6.66 7.09 15.55
C ALA A 44 5.22 6.56 15.65
N LEU A 45 4.47 6.56 14.54
CA LEU A 45 3.12 5.98 14.46
C LEU A 45 3.14 4.49 14.79
N LEU A 46 4.08 3.72 14.26
CA LEU A 46 4.18 2.29 14.54
C LEU A 46 4.53 1.98 16.01
N CYS A 47 5.17 2.91 16.73
CA CYS A 47 5.39 2.79 18.18
C CYS A 47 4.06 2.89 18.96
N ARG A 48 3.09 3.64 18.44
CA ARG A 48 1.79 3.88 19.07
C ARG A 48 0.65 3.92 18.03
N PRO A 49 0.25 2.76 17.48
CA PRO A 49 -0.65 2.68 16.32
C PRO A 49 -2.09 3.14 16.60
N HIS A 50 -2.47 3.28 17.87
CA HIS A 50 -3.81 3.70 18.28
C HIS A 50 -3.96 5.21 18.48
N GLU A 51 -2.87 5.97 18.38
CA GLU A 51 -2.89 7.41 18.59
C GLU A 51 -3.20 8.14 17.29
N ALA A 52 -4.44 8.62 17.16
CA ALA A 52 -4.92 9.27 15.94
C ALA A 52 -4.06 10.49 15.53
N ARG A 53 -3.52 11.24 16.49
CA ARG A 53 -2.65 12.40 16.21
C ARG A 53 -1.38 11.99 15.46
N LEU A 54 -0.76 10.87 15.84
CA LEU A 54 0.41 10.35 15.13
C LEU A 54 0.05 9.95 13.71
N ALA A 55 -1.11 9.31 13.50
CA ALA A 55 -1.57 8.91 12.18
C ALA A 55 -1.82 10.14 11.28
N ILE A 56 -2.45 11.18 11.83
CA ILE A 56 -2.68 12.45 11.13
C ILE A 56 -1.35 13.13 10.78
N THR A 57 -0.43 13.26 11.73
CA THR A 57 0.86 13.91 11.50
C THR A 57 1.71 13.14 10.49
N ALA A 58 1.78 11.82 10.58
CA ALA A 58 2.52 10.99 9.63
C ALA A 58 1.94 11.07 8.21
N ALA A 59 0.60 11.10 8.08
CA ALA A 59 -0.06 11.31 6.80
C ALA A 59 0.23 12.70 6.20
N GLN A 60 0.24 13.75 7.04
CA GLN A 60 0.58 15.11 6.62
C GLN A 60 2.04 15.24 6.19
N ALA A 61 2.97 14.70 6.97
CA ALA A 61 4.39 14.69 6.64
C ALA A 61 4.64 13.97 5.31
N THR A 62 4.05 12.79 5.12
CA THR A 62 4.11 12.04 3.86
C THR A 62 3.58 12.85 2.69
N ARG A 63 2.44 13.53 2.84
CA ARG A 63 1.88 14.38 1.78
C ARG A 63 2.83 15.51 1.37
N VAL A 64 3.51 16.14 2.33
CA VAL A 64 4.40 17.27 2.07
C VAL A 64 5.70 16.83 1.43
N GLU A 65 6.31 15.76 1.95
CA GLU A 65 7.63 15.29 1.54
C GLU A 65 7.56 14.37 0.31
N ASP A 66 6.78 13.29 0.39
CA ASP A 66 6.79 12.20 -0.59
C ASP A 66 5.69 12.35 -1.65
N ARG A 67 4.56 12.99 -1.30
CA ARG A 67 3.36 13.20 -2.14
C ARG A 67 2.61 11.93 -2.54
N GLU A 68 3.08 10.76 -2.13
CA GLU A 68 2.41 9.48 -2.25
C GLU A 68 2.84 8.54 -1.11
N PHE A 69 2.08 7.48 -0.88
CA PHE A 69 2.49 6.39 -0.01
C PHE A 69 3.21 5.32 -0.82
N MET A 70 4.30 4.80 -0.28
CA MET A 70 5.00 3.65 -0.82
C MET A 70 4.85 2.45 0.11
N ILE A 71 4.50 1.29 -0.43
CA ILE A 71 4.41 0.02 0.29
C ILE A 71 5.39 -0.96 -0.34
N SER A 72 6.53 -1.17 0.31
CA SER A 72 7.56 -2.13 -0.13
C SER A 72 7.68 -3.35 0.79
N CYS A 73 7.19 -3.24 2.03
CA CYS A 73 7.23 -4.31 3.02
C CYS A 73 6.00 -4.29 3.94
N GLY A 74 5.90 -5.29 4.82
CA GLY A 74 4.79 -5.40 5.76
C GLY A 74 4.71 -4.22 6.74
N ARG A 75 5.84 -3.62 7.14
CA ARG A 75 5.83 -2.44 8.01
C ARG A 75 5.23 -1.21 7.33
N ASP A 76 5.55 -1.01 6.06
CA ASP A 76 4.96 0.07 5.28
C ASP A 76 3.45 -0.14 5.14
N LEU A 77 3.03 -1.38 4.85
CA LEU A 77 1.62 -1.76 4.74
C LEU A 77 0.83 -1.38 5.99
N GLU A 78 1.33 -1.74 7.17
CA GLU A 78 0.70 -1.40 8.45
C GLU A 78 0.66 0.11 8.69
N ALA A 79 1.76 0.82 8.46
CA ALA A 79 1.81 2.28 8.63
C ALA A 79 0.82 3.00 7.69
N VAL A 80 0.79 2.61 6.41
CA VAL A 80 -0.10 3.21 5.41
C VAL A 80 -1.57 2.90 5.75
N ALA A 81 -1.89 1.68 6.17
CA ALA A 81 -3.25 1.34 6.60
C ALA A 81 -3.76 2.26 7.72
N LEU A 82 -2.90 2.62 8.68
CA LEU A 82 -3.23 3.54 9.77
C LEU A 82 -3.35 5.00 9.32
N MET A 83 -2.54 5.43 8.34
CA MET A 83 -2.52 6.81 7.85
C MET A 83 -3.67 7.12 6.88
N LEU A 84 -4.11 6.15 6.07
CA LEU A 84 -5.08 6.37 4.97
C LEU A 84 -6.40 7.05 5.37
N PRO A 85 -7.03 6.76 6.53
CA PRO A 85 -8.22 7.48 6.96
C PRO A 85 -8.04 9.01 7.03
N HIS A 86 -6.79 9.48 7.18
CA HIS A 86 -6.42 10.90 7.30
C HIS A 86 -5.75 11.44 6.04
N ALA A 87 -5.58 10.61 5.01
CA ALA A 87 -4.76 10.93 3.86
C ALA A 87 -5.54 11.37 2.61
N GLY A 88 -6.86 11.49 2.67
CA GLY A 88 -7.66 12.00 1.56
C GLY A 88 -7.57 11.12 0.30
N ASP A 89 -7.11 11.72 -0.81
CA ASP A 89 -6.95 11.11 -2.14
C ASP A 89 -5.48 10.84 -2.50
N LEU A 90 -4.56 10.91 -1.54
CA LEU A 90 -3.14 10.70 -1.79
C LEU A 90 -2.88 9.33 -2.41
N GLY A 91 -2.06 9.29 -3.46
CA GLY A 91 -1.72 8.07 -4.18
C GLY A 91 -1.07 7.00 -3.30
N VAL A 92 -1.27 5.73 -3.66
CA VAL A 92 -0.60 4.59 -3.02
C VAL A 92 0.10 3.76 -4.09
N THR A 93 1.42 3.66 -3.98
CA THR A 93 2.27 2.79 -4.79
C THR A 93 2.63 1.55 -3.99
N VAL A 94 2.32 0.39 -4.54
CA VAL A 94 2.63 -0.92 -3.95
C VAL A 94 3.72 -1.57 -4.78
N GLN A 95 4.83 -1.90 -4.13
CA GLN A 95 5.98 -2.62 -4.70
C GLN A 95 6.39 -3.74 -3.73
N ALA A 96 5.47 -4.68 -3.50
CA ALA A 96 5.64 -5.77 -2.53
C ALA A 96 5.07 -7.08 -3.07
N SER A 97 5.59 -8.23 -2.60
CA SER A 97 5.06 -9.52 -3.03
C SER A 97 3.59 -9.69 -2.57
N PRO A 98 2.78 -10.50 -3.27
CA PRO A 98 1.43 -10.80 -2.82
C PRO A 98 1.36 -11.32 -1.38
N GLU A 99 2.37 -12.07 -0.91
CA GLU A 99 2.37 -12.59 0.46
C GLU A 99 2.43 -11.49 1.52
N VAL A 100 3.19 -10.42 1.26
CA VAL A 100 3.27 -9.26 2.17
C VAL A 100 1.91 -8.61 2.35
N LEU A 101 1.08 -8.59 1.30
CA LEU A 101 -0.22 -7.92 1.29
C LEU A 101 -1.34 -8.78 1.88
N ARG A 102 -1.13 -10.08 2.12
CA ARG A 102 -2.16 -10.99 2.66
C ARG A 102 -2.35 -10.84 4.17
N THR A 103 -2.58 -9.61 4.63
CA THR A 103 -2.83 -9.26 6.02
C THR A 103 -4.12 -8.44 6.14
N PRO A 104 -4.70 -8.30 7.35
CA PRO A 104 -5.84 -7.41 7.56
C PRO A 104 -5.59 -5.95 7.17
N ALA A 105 -4.34 -5.49 7.21
CA ALA A 105 -3.97 -4.14 6.81
C ALA A 105 -4.31 -3.85 5.34
N TRP A 106 -4.17 -4.83 4.43
CA TRP A 106 -4.59 -4.65 3.04
C TRP A 106 -6.10 -4.40 2.91
N GLN A 107 -6.92 -5.13 3.68
CA GLN A 107 -8.37 -4.89 3.71
C GLN A 107 -8.69 -3.47 4.19
N GLN A 108 -7.93 -2.98 5.17
CA GLN A 108 -8.05 -1.60 5.64
C GLN A 108 -7.69 -0.58 4.54
N ILE A 109 -6.60 -0.81 3.79
CA ILE A 109 -6.24 0.02 2.64
C ILE A 109 -7.36 0.05 1.62
N THR A 110 -7.83 -1.11 1.15
CA THR A 110 -8.88 -1.19 0.12
C THR A 110 -10.19 -0.54 0.58
N ARG A 111 -10.48 -0.53 1.88
CA ARG A 111 -11.68 0.10 2.44
C ARG A 111 -11.60 1.62 2.49
N TYR A 112 -10.45 2.18 2.89
CA TYR A 112 -10.33 3.62 3.14
C TYR A 112 -9.75 4.40 1.96
N HIS A 113 -8.95 3.76 1.11
CA HIS A 113 -8.32 4.43 -0.01
C HIS A 113 -9.34 4.88 -1.06
N ARG A 114 -9.18 6.13 -1.52
CA ARG A 114 -10.03 6.76 -2.55
C ARG A 114 -9.23 7.35 -3.71
N GLY A 115 -7.91 7.34 -3.61
CA GLY A 115 -7.01 7.88 -4.63
C GLY A 115 -6.62 6.85 -5.68
N ASP A 116 -5.57 7.21 -6.40
CA ASP A 116 -4.96 6.35 -7.40
C ASP A 116 -4.09 5.27 -6.73
N LEU A 117 -4.07 4.09 -7.33
CA LEU A 117 -3.40 2.90 -6.82
C LEU A 117 -2.53 2.31 -7.94
N TRP A 118 -1.22 2.23 -7.68
CA TRP A 118 -0.24 1.57 -8.55
C TRP A 118 0.14 0.24 -7.91
N LEU A 119 -0.29 -0.87 -8.51
CA LEU A 119 -0.04 -2.22 -8.01
C LEU A 119 1.07 -2.87 -8.79
N HIS A 120 2.30 -2.81 -8.29
CA HIS A 120 3.38 -3.66 -8.72
C HIS A 120 3.51 -4.83 -7.75
N LEU A 121 3.07 -6.00 -8.20
CA LEU A 121 3.14 -7.26 -7.45
C LEU A 121 4.23 -8.12 -8.09
N PRO A 122 5.52 -7.80 -7.84
CA PRO A 122 6.62 -8.40 -8.57
C PRO A 122 6.60 -9.90 -8.40
N VAL A 123 6.59 -10.61 -9.53
CA VAL A 123 6.71 -12.06 -9.57
C VAL A 123 8.20 -12.38 -9.64
N GLN A 124 8.91 -12.19 -8.52
CA GLN A 124 10.36 -12.47 -8.43
C GLN A 124 10.69 -13.97 -8.59
N SER A 125 9.67 -14.83 -8.57
CA SER A 125 9.78 -16.27 -8.77
C SER A 125 9.46 -16.71 -10.19
N SER A 126 10.09 -17.81 -10.63
CA SER A 126 9.62 -18.58 -11.79
C SER A 126 8.19 -19.06 -11.62
N GLU A 127 7.77 -19.28 -10.37
CA GLU A 127 6.41 -19.66 -9.97
C GLU A 127 5.41 -18.52 -10.23
N PHE A 128 4.22 -18.89 -10.72
CA PHE A 128 3.10 -17.97 -10.86
C PHE A 128 2.42 -17.78 -9.51
N LEU A 129 2.32 -16.52 -9.09
CA LEU A 129 1.63 -16.11 -7.88
C LEU A 129 0.35 -15.36 -8.27
N PRO A 130 -0.82 -16.00 -8.20
CA PRO A 130 -2.08 -15.31 -8.42
C PRO A 130 -2.33 -14.30 -7.30
N CYS A 131 -2.91 -13.16 -7.66
CA CYS A 131 -3.31 -12.10 -6.72
C CYS A 131 -4.81 -11.81 -6.76
N ASP A 132 -5.61 -12.72 -7.32
CA ASP A 132 -7.08 -12.62 -7.38
C ASP A 132 -7.70 -12.29 -6.02
N ASP A 133 -7.17 -12.85 -4.93
CA ASP A 133 -7.61 -12.62 -3.56
C ASP A 133 -7.34 -11.20 -3.06
N LEU A 134 -6.29 -10.55 -3.57
CA LEU A 134 -5.95 -9.16 -3.26
C LEU A 134 -6.81 -8.17 -4.07
N LEU A 135 -7.32 -8.59 -5.23
CA LEU A 135 -8.19 -7.80 -6.08
C LEU A 135 -9.64 -7.78 -5.59
N GLN A 136 -10.14 -8.88 -5.00
CA GLN A 136 -11.55 -8.96 -4.57
C GLN A 136 -11.99 -7.82 -3.63
N PRO A 137 -11.21 -7.42 -2.59
CA PRO A 137 -11.60 -6.30 -1.73
C PRO A 137 -11.71 -4.96 -2.45
N LEU A 138 -11.02 -4.80 -3.60
CA LEU A 138 -11.07 -3.56 -4.37
C LEU A 138 -12.42 -3.37 -5.08
N VAL A 139 -13.20 -4.42 -5.33
CA VAL A 139 -14.48 -4.31 -6.06
C VAL A 139 -15.44 -3.31 -5.43
N VAL A 140 -15.43 -3.19 -4.10
CA VAL A 140 -16.28 -2.28 -3.34
C VAL A 140 -15.54 -1.02 -2.86
N SER A 141 -14.27 -0.87 -3.24
CA SER A 141 -13.47 0.29 -2.90
C SER A 141 -13.88 1.49 -3.75
N ARG A 142 -13.31 2.64 -3.40
CA ARG A 142 -13.41 3.86 -4.22
C ARG A 142 -12.08 4.22 -4.88
N CYS A 143 -11.10 3.31 -4.83
CA CYS A 143 -9.80 3.58 -5.42
C CYS A 143 -9.85 3.42 -6.94
N ARG A 144 -8.86 4.00 -7.61
CA ARG A 144 -8.66 3.86 -9.04
C ARG A 144 -7.35 3.15 -9.29
N VAL A 145 -7.41 1.93 -9.82
CA VAL A 145 -6.22 1.24 -10.28
C VAL A 145 -5.78 1.88 -11.59
N VAL A 146 -4.62 2.54 -11.56
CA VAL A 146 -4.01 3.22 -12.71
C VAL A 146 -2.83 2.43 -13.28
N LEU A 147 -2.25 1.54 -12.47
CA LEU A 147 -1.29 0.56 -12.92
C LEU A 147 -1.54 -0.77 -12.20
N PHE A 148 -1.51 -1.86 -12.96
CA PHE A 148 -1.48 -3.21 -12.41
C PHE A 148 -0.42 -4.04 -13.13
N ASP A 149 0.51 -4.60 -12.36
CA ASP A 149 1.48 -5.59 -12.77
C ASP A 149 1.41 -6.77 -11.81
N GLY A 150 0.87 -7.90 -12.27
CA GLY A 150 0.62 -9.05 -11.39
C GLY A 150 -0.05 -10.24 -12.08
N GLY A 151 -0.19 -11.34 -11.33
CA GLY A 151 -0.77 -12.60 -11.81
C GLY A 151 -2.28 -12.71 -11.57
N ILE A 152 -3.05 -13.08 -12.60
CA ILE A 152 -4.49 -13.36 -12.48
C ILE A 152 -4.77 -14.78 -12.99
N ARG A 153 -5.48 -15.58 -12.20
CA ARG A 153 -5.83 -16.97 -12.57
C ARG A 153 -7.30 -17.18 -12.94
N SER A 154 -8.18 -16.25 -12.60
CA SER A 154 -9.62 -16.47 -12.75
C SER A 154 -10.34 -15.31 -13.44
N ALA A 155 -11.47 -15.62 -14.07
CA ALA A 155 -12.39 -14.61 -14.62
C ALA A 155 -12.91 -13.65 -13.53
N ALA A 156 -13.08 -14.13 -12.30
CA ALA A 156 -13.44 -13.30 -11.15
C ALA A 156 -12.35 -12.28 -10.81
N GLY A 157 -11.06 -12.65 -10.92
CA GLY A 157 -9.94 -11.74 -10.78
C GLY A 157 -9.91 -10.67 -11.88
N VAL A 158 -10.16 -11.06 -13.13
CA VAL A 158 -10.27 -10.11 -14.27
C VAL A 158 -11.41 -9.12 -14.04
N THR A 159 -12.58 -9.61 -13.60
CA THR A 159 -13.74 -8.76 -13.29
C THR A 159 -13.45 -7.83 -12.11
N ALA A 160 -12.74 -8.32 -11.10
CA ALA A 160 -12.35 -7.51 -9.95
C ALA A 160 -11.41 -6.36 -10.35
N LEU A 161 -10.39 -6.65 -11.16
CA LEU A 161 -9.52 -5.61 -11.71
C LEU A 161 -10.30 -4.62 -12.59
N ALA A 162 -11.18 -5.11 -13.45
CA ALA A 162 -12.00 -4.27 -14.34
C ALA A 162 -12.93 -3.30 -13.61
N ALA A 163 -13.37 -3.66 -12.40
CA ALA A 163 -14.24 -2.82 -11.57
C ALA A 163 -13.55 -1.52 -11.12
N VAL A 164 -12.23 -1.56 -10.92
CA VAL A 164 -11.44 -0.45 -10.38
C VAL A 164 -10.42 0.15 -11.35
N ALA A 165 -10.13 -0.52 -12.46
CA ALA A 165 -9.23 -0.02 -13.49
C ALA A 165 -9.79 1.25 -14.15
N ALA A 166 -8.95 2.30 -14.21
CA ALA A 166 -9.32 3.60 -14.75
C ALA A 166 -8.23 4.16 -15.65
N SER A 167 -8.36 3.96 -16.97
CA SER A 167 -7.33 4.32 -17.97
C SER A 167 -5.96 3.72 -17.64
N ALA A 168 -5.98 2.49 -17.12
CA ALA A 168 -4.83 1.87 -16.49
C ALA A 168 -3.78 1.38 -17.50
N GLU A 169 -2.56 1.22 -17.00
CA GLU A 169 -1.53 0.38 -17.60
C GLU A 169 -1.62 -1.03 -16.99
N LEU A 170 -1.89 -2.04 -17.81
CA LEU A 170 -2.12 -3.40 -17.37
C LEU A 170 -1.05 -4.35 -17.91
N LEU A 171 -0.26 -4.94 -17.00
CA LEU A 171 0.71 -5.99 -17.25
C LEU A 171 0.23 -7.25 -16.53
N ILE A 172 -0.47 -8.11 -17.25
CA ILE A 172 -1.17 -9.26 -16.65
C ILE A 172 -0.43 -10.55 -16.99
N ARG A 173 0.06 -11.23 -15.95
CA ARG A 173 0.50 -12.62 -16.08
C ARG A 173 -0.70 -13.55 -15.92
N LEU A 174 -0.84 -14.50 -16.84
CA LEU A 174 -1.94 -15.48 -16.82
C LEU A 174 -1.39 -16.90 -16.65
N GLU A 175 -2.07 -17.72 -15.84
CA GLU A 175 -1.79 -19.15 -15.69
C GLU A 175 -2.29 -19.96 -16.90
N ALA A 176 -3.48 -19.61 -17.38
CA ALA A 176 -4.12 -20.19 -18.56
C ALA A 176 -4.85 -19.09 -19.34
N PRO A 177 -5.24 -19.30 -20.62
CA PRO A 177 -6.02 -18.34 -21.38
C PRO A 177 -7.32 -17.95 -20.66
N LEU A 178 -7.51 -16.64 -20.44
CA LEU A 178 -8.71 -16.05 -19.84
C LEU A 178 -9.35 -15.05 -20.79
N ASP A 179 -10.67 -14.89 -20.67
CA ASP A 179 -11.38 -13.80 -21.34
C ASP A 179 -11.12 -12.47 -20.62
N LEU A 180 -10.52 -11.53 -21.34
CA LEU A 180 -10.21 -10.18 -20.85
C LEU A 180 -11.22 -9.12 -21.32
N CYS A 181 -12.35 -9.52 -21.93
CA CYS A 181 -13.35 -8.58 -22.45
C CYS A 181 -13.85 -7.57 -21.40
N ALA A 182 -13.91 -7.97 -20.12
CA ALA A 182 -14.31 -7.08 -19.03
C ALA A 182 -13.39 -5.84 -18.87
N LEU A 183 -12.13 -5.93 -19.30
CA LEU A 183 -11.17 -4.83 -19.24
C LEU A 183 -11.30 -3.85 -20.42
N ARG A 184 -12.12 -4.16 -21.44
CA ARG A 184 -12.23 -3.34 -22.64
C ARG A 184 -12.67 -1.91 -22.29
N GLY A 185 -11.89 -0.93 -22.73
CA GLY A 185 -12.13 0.49 -22.45
C GLY A 185 -11.72 0.94 -21.04
N LYS A 186 -11.05 0.08 -20.26
CA LYS A 186 -10.53 0.40 -18.91
C LYS A 186 -9.03 0.68 -18.87
N TYR A 187 -8.32 0.41 -19.96
CA TYR A 187 -6.87 0.54 -20.07
C TYR A 187 -6.46 1.42 -21.26
N ASN A 188 -5.32 2.08 -21.11
CA ASN A 188 -4.61 2.73 -22.22
C ASN A 188 -3.51 1.82 -22.80
N TYR A 189 -3.04 0.86 -21.99
CA TYR A 189 -2.07 -0.15 -22.39
C TYR A 189 -2.40 -1.49 -21.74
N LEU A 190 -2.35 -2.58 -22.53
CA LEU A 190 -2.54 -3.94 -22.05
C LEU A 190 -1.45 -4.84 -22.66
N SER A 191 -0.67 -5.46 -21.79
CA SER A 191 0.26 -6.53 -22.10
C SER A 191 -0.15 -7.78 -21.32
N GLN A 192 -0.23 -8.92 -22.00
CA GLN A 192 -0.53 -10.21 -21.38
C GLN A 192 0.56 -11.22 -21.73
N TYR A 193 0.98 -12.01 -20.74
CA TYR A 193 1.95 -13.07 -20.94
C TYR A 193 1.61 -14.31 -20.11
N TYR A 194 1.87 -15.48 -20.68
CA TYR A 194 1.62 -16.77 -20.04
C TYR A 194 2.87 -17.27 -19.34
N GLN A 195 2.71 -17.99 -18.23
CA GLN A 195 3.82 -18.80 -17.71
C GLN A 195 4.14 -19.88 -18.75
N ARG A 196 5.31 -19.78 -19.39
CA ARG A 196 5.83 -20.88 -20.19
C ARG A 196 6.17 -22.02 -19.22
N GLU A 197 5.48 -23.15 -19.36
CA GLU A 197 6.03 -24.42 -18.88
C GLU A 197 7.36 -24.64 -19.59
N TYR A 198 8.48 -24.47 -18.89
CA TYR A 198 9.69 -25.18 -19.27
C TYR A 198 9.42 -26.65 -18.99
N GLN A 199 8.79 -27.34 -19.95
CA GLN A 199 8.85 -28.79 -20.00
C GLN A 199 10.31 -29.16 -20.25
N CYS A 200 11.07 -29.42 -19.18
CA CYS A 200 12.19 -30.33 -19.27
C CYS A 200 11.61 -31.68 -19.71
N ARG A 201 11.60 -31.92 -21.03
CA ARG A 201 11.43 -33.25 -21.58
C ARG A 201 12.62 -34.09 -21.09
N CYS A 202 12.27 -35.27 -20.56
CA CYS A 202 13.14 -36.26 -19.94
C CYS A 202 14.44 -36.54 -20.70
#